data_AF-A0A7W7K0F2-F1
#
_entry.id   AF-A0A7W7K0F2-F1
#
_cell.length_a   1.000
_cell.length_b   1.000
_cell.length_c   1.000
_cell.angle_alpha   90.00
_cell.angle_beta   90.00
_cell.angle_gamma   90.00
#
_symmetry.space_group_name_H-M   'P 1'
#
loop_
_entity.id
_entity.type
_entity.pdbx_description
1 polymer ?
#
loop_
_entity_poly.entity_id
_entity_poly.type
_entity_poly.pdbx_seq_one_letter_code
_entity_poly.pdbx_strand_id
1 'polypeptide(L)'
;MFERFFLSHPRAVGETYGEHAATAARFGFTMIVGGAACVVHSIFPSLFARTASDAVKRLYAQMMARQPGMNAKPLAHQQPEWQIEYEI
;
A
#
# COMPACT_ATOMS: atom_id res chain seq x y z
N MET A 1 25.21 14.08 9.79
CA MET A 1 23.79 14.25 10.17
C MET A 1 22.86 13.95 8.99
N PHE A 2 22.98 14.70 7.88
CA PHE A 2 22.20 14.50 6.64
C PHE A 2 22.17 13.03 6.15
N GLU A 3 23.33 12.40 6.09
CA GLU A 3 23.47 11.02 5.63
C GLU A 3 22.67 10.02 6.48
N ARG A 4 22.65 10.23 7.80
CA ARG A 4 21.94 9.36 8.74
C ARG A 4 20.42 9.49 8.60
N PHE A 5 19.91 10.70 8.36
CA PHE A 5 18.47 10.95 8.24
C PHE A 5 17.89 10.61 6.86
N PHE A 6 18.64 10.82 5.78
CA PHE A 6 18.09 10.75 4.42
C PHE A 6 18.67 9.61 3.59
N LEU A 7 19.96 9.27 3.76
CA LEU A 7 20.65 8.39 2.82
C LEU A 7 20.91 6.98 3.37
N SER A 8 20.99 6.84 4.71
CA SER A 8 21.30 5.56 5.36
C SER A 8 20.24 4.50 5.05
N HIS A 9 18.96 4.86 5.19
CA HIS A 9 17.85 3.94 5.01
C HIS A 9 17.63 3.54 3.53
N PRO A 10 17.53 4.48 2.56
CA PRO A 10 17.43 4.11 1.15
C PRO A 10 18.58 3.20 0.69
N ARG A 11 19.82 3.53 1.07
CA ARG A 11 20.99 2.70 0.72
C ARG A 11 20.92 1.30 1.34
N ALA A 12 20.42 1.16 2.57
CA ALA A 12 20.30 -0.14 3.23
C ALA A 12 19.33 -1.09 2.53
N VAL A 13 18.37 -0.55 1.76
CA VAL A 13 17.41 -1.32 0.95
C VAL A 13 17.75 -1.30 -0.55
N GLY A 14 18.92 -0.77 -0.92
CA GLY A 14 19.41 -0.75 -2.31
C GLY A 14 18.78 0.33 -3.20
N GLU A 15 18.18 1.37 -2.65
CA GLU A 15 17.51 2.45 -3.38
C GLU A 15 18.28 3.78 -3.27
N THR A 16 18.17 4.63 -4.30
CA THR A 16 18.54 6.05 -4.19
C THR A 16 17.51 6.81 -3.35
N TYR A 17 17.90 7.96 -2.79
CA TYR A 17 16.97 8.80 -2.03
C TYR A 17 15.71 9.17 -2.83
N GLY A 18 15.87 9.52 -4.12
CA GLY A 18 14.76 9.92 -4.97
C GLY A 18 13.78 8.77 -5.21
N GLU A 19 14.28 7.56 -5.50
CA GLU A 19 13.45 6.36 -5.67
C GLU A 19 12.66 6.03 -4.41
N HIS A 20 13.36 6.04 -3.26
CA HIS A 20 12.76 5.73 -1.97
C HIS A 20 11.72 6.79 -1.57
N ALA A 21 12.04 8.07 -1.70
CA ALA A 21 11.13 9.17 -1.38
C ALA A 21 9.89 9.15 -2.27
N ALA A 22 10.03 8.93 -3.58
CA ALA A 22 8.89 8.84 -4.50
C ALA A 22 8.00 7.63 -4.19
N THR A 23 8.61 6.49 -3.88
CA THR A 23 7.92 5.29 -3.41
C THR A 23 7.12 5.57 -2.14
N ALA A 24 7.78 6.08 -1.11
CA ALA A 24 7.19 6.34 0.19
C ALA A 24 6.05 7.38 0.09
N ALA A 25 6.25 8.44 -0.70
CA ALA A 25 5.22 9.46 -0.91
C ALA A 25 3.97 8.89 -1.60
N ARG A 26 4.13 8.08 -2.66
CA ARG A 26 3.01 7.44 -3.36
C ARG A 26 2.27 6.44 -2.46
N PHE A 27 3.02 5.67 -1.68
CA PHE A 27 2.47 4.72 -0.71
C PHE A 27 1.64 5.46 0.36
N GLY A 28 2.22 6.48 0.99
CA GLY A 28 1.57 7.30 2.00
C GLY A 28 0.33 8.04 1.47
N PHE A 29 0.40 8.63 0.28
CA PHE A 29 -0.78 9.30 -0.32
C PHE A 29 -1.92 8.31 -0.58
N THR A 30 -1.62 7.09 -1.03
CA THR A 30 -2.62 6.03 -1.20
C THR A 30 -3.25 5.63 0.13
N MET A 31 -2.47 5.56 1.22
CA MET A 31 -2.99 5.32 2.57
C MET A 31 -3.94 6.45 3.02
N ILE A 32 -3.54 7.71 2.82
CA ILE A 32 -4.35 8.88 3.21
C ILE A 32 -5.68 8.88 2.47
N VAL A 33 -5.66 8.69 1.14
CA VAL A 33 -6.88 8.66 0.32
C VAL A 33 -7.78 7.49 0.70
N GLY A 34 -7.23 6.28 0.85
CA GLY A 34 -8.00 5.11 1.25
C GLY A 34 -8.61 5.27 2.65
N GLY A 35 -7.84 5.81 3.61
CA GLY A 35 -8.33 6.10 4.96
C GLY A 35 -9.43 7.16 4.97
N ALA A 36 -9.26 8.26 4.24
CA ALA A 36 -10.28 9.29 4.11
C ALA A 36 -11.57 8.74 3.48
N ALA A 37 -11.44 7.92 2.43
CA ALA A 37 -12.57 7.27 1.79
C ALA A 37 -13.33 6.34 2.76
N CYS A 38 -12.61 5.55 3.56
CA CYS A 38 -13.21 4.70 4.60
C CYS A 38 -14.00 5.51 5.65
N VAL A 39 -13.44 6.63 6.11
CA VAL A 39 -14.13 7.53 7.06
C VAL A 39 -15.41 8.08 6.44
N VAL A 40 -15.38 8.56 5.19
CA VAL A 40 -16.59 9.05 4.51
C VAL A 40 -17.60 7.92 4.32
N HIS A 41 -17.15 6.73 3.91
CA HIS A 41 -18.00 5.55 3.74
C HIS A 41 -18.71 5.14 5.04
N SER A 42 -18.04 5.27 6.19
CA SER A 42 -18.65 4.97 7.51
C SER A 42 -19.88 5.83 7.83
N ILE A 43 -19.97 7.03 7.22
CA ILE A 43 -21.10 7.95 7.36
C ILE A 43 -22.09 7.75 6.19
N PHE A 44 -21.56 7.50 4.98
CA PHE A 44 -22.34 7.33 3.75
C PHE A 44 -21.96 6.02 3.04
N PRO A 45 -22.59 4.88 3.40
CA PRO A 45 -22.19 3.55 2.91
C PRO A 45 -22.28 3.35 1.39
N SER A 46 -23.02 4.18 0.68
CA SER A 46 -23.09 4.12 -0.79
C SER A 46 -21.92 4.83 -1.48
N LEU A 47 -21.14 5.65 -0.77
CA LEU A 47 -19.99 6.36 -1.31
C LEU A 47 -18.70 5.56 -1.08
N PHE A 48 -17.81 5.57 -2.07
CA PHE A 48 -16.47 4.99 -1.98
C PHE A 48 -16.38 3.50 -1.62
N ALA A 49 -17.43 2.71 -1.79
CA ALA A 49 -17.59 1.33 -1.29
C ALA A 49 -16.48 0.29 -1.57
N ARG A 50 -15.48 0.60 -2.41
CA ARG A 50 -14.32 -0.27 -2.63
C ARG A 50 -12.98 0.43 -2.49
N THR A 51 -12.99 1.73 -2.24
CA THR A 51 -11.82 2.59 -2.36
C THR A 51 -10.79 2.25 -1.29
N ALA A 52 -11.24 1.96 -0.07
CA ALA A 52 -10.35 1.61 1.02
C ALA A 52 -9.78 0.20 0.82
N SER A 53 -10.63 -0.78 0.51
CA SER A 53 -10.21 -2.14 0.20
C SER A 53 -9.22 -2.20 -0.96
N ASP A 54 -9.49 -1.50 -2.06
CA ASP A 54 -8.59 -1.47 -3.22
C ASP A 54 -7.27 -0.77 -2.91
N ALA A 55 -7.29 0.28 -2.08
CA ALA A 55 -6.07 0.90 -1.58
C ALA A 55 -5.23 -0.11 -0.77
N VAL A 56 -5.84 -0.86 0.15
CA VAL A 56 -5.14 -1.89 0.94
C VAL A 56 -4.57 -2.99 0.05
N LYS A 57 -5.36 -3.54 -0.89
CA LYS A 57 -4.90 -4.56 -1.85
C LYS A 57 -3.69 -4.06 -2.65
N ARG A 58 -3.75 -2.82 -3.14
CA ARG A 58 -2.68 -2.19 -3.91
C ARG A 58 -1.41 -1.97 -3.08
N LEU A 59 -1.55 -1.49 -1.84
CA LEU A 59 -0.42 -1.29 -0.93
C LEU A 59 0.23 -2.63 -0.57
N TYR A 60 -0.59 -3.65 -0.28
CA TYR A 60 -0.11 -5.00 0.00
C TYR A 60 0.65 -5.61 -1.19
N ALA A 61 0.11 -5.46 -2.42
CA ALA A 61 0.80 -5.89 -3.62
C ALA A 61 2.18 -5.21 -3.80
N GLN A 62 2.27 -3.91 -3.50
CA GLN A 62 3.54 -3.18 -3.55
C GLN A 62 4.55 -3.67 -2.50
N MET A 63 4.10 -3.99 -1.28
CA MET A 63 4.96 -4.58 -0.26
C MET A 63 5.48 -5.94 -0.70
N MET A 64 4.59 -6.75 -1.29
CA MET A 64 4.94 -8.10 -1.71
C MET A 64 5.91 -8.14 -2.89
N ALA A 65 5.76 -7.24 -3.86
CA ALA A 65 6.69 -7.11 -4.98
C ALA A 65 8.14 -6.78 -4.55
N ARG A 66 8.31 -6.20 -3.35
CA ARG A 66 9.62 -5.88 -2.77
C ARG A 66 10.17 -6.96 -1.84
N GLN A 67 9.38 -7.99 -1.53
CA GLN A 67 9.81 -9.06 -0.63
C GLN A 67 10.52 -10.18 -1.41
N PRO A 68 11.81 -10.46 -1.13
CA PRO A 68 12.54 -11.54 -1.77
C PRO A 68 11.84 -12.89 -1.56
N GLY A 69 11.66 -13.67 -2.63
CA GLY A 69 11.11 -15.03 -2.57
C GLY A 69 9.59 -15.15 -2.50
N MET A 70 8.84 -14.03 -2.41
CA MET A 70 7.37 -14.06 -2.33
C MET A 70 6.66 -13.82 -3.68
N ASN A 71 7.40 -13.47 -4.74
CA ASN A 71 6.86 -13.19 -6.08
C ASN A 71 6.20 -14.42 -6.75
N ALA A 72 6.40 -15.63 -6.21
CA ALA A 72 5.89 -16.88 -6.80
C ALA A 72 4.50 -17.29 -6.29
N LYS A 73 4.00 -16.68 -5.21
CA LYS A 73 2.68 -17.03 -4.63
C LYS A 73 1.63 -15.98 -5.00
N PRO A 74 0.42 -16.38 -5.45
CA PRO A 74 -0.69 -15.46 -5.60
C PRO A 74 -0.97 -14.71 -4.29
N LEU A 75 -1.34 -13.43 -4.39
CA LEU A 75 -1.68 -12.65 -3.20
C LEU A 75 -2.96 -13.22 -2.57
N ALA A 76 -3.06 -13.17 -1.24
CA ALA A 76 -4.20 -13.76 -0.52
C ALA A 76 -5.56 -13.31 -1.10
N HIS A 77 -5.73 -12.02 -1.37
CA HIS A 77 -6.98 -11.47 -1.95
C HIS A 77 -7.29 -11.89 -3.40
N GLN A 78 -6.37 -12.59 -4.07
CA GLN A 78 -6.60 -13.18 -5.39
C GLN A 78 -7.08 -14.64 -5.28
N GLN A 79 -6.99 -15.24 -4.10
CA GLN A 79 -7.43 -16.61 -3.87
C GLN A 79 -8.96 -16.62 -3.70
N PRO A 80 -9.68 -17.63 -4.25
CA PRO A 80 -11.14 -17.69 -4.22
C PRO A 80 -11.75 -17.57 -2.81
N GLU A 81 -11.07 -18.13 -1.81
CA GLU A 81 -11.47 -18.11 -0.41
C GLU A 81 -11.45 -16.71 0.23
N TRP A 82 -10.77 -15.74 -0.39
CA TRP A 82 -10.64 -14.36 0.08
C TRP A 82 -11.50 -13.37 -0.70
N GLN A 83 -12.31 -13.82 -1.66
CA GLN A 83 -13.29 -12.96 -2.34
C GLN A 83 -14.48 -12.70 -1.40
N ILE A 84 -14.24 -11.85 -0.41
CA ILE A 84 -15.30 -11.34 0.47
C ILE A 84 -16.15 -10.33 -0.32
N GLU A 85 -17.48 -10.53 -0.27
CA GLU A 85 -18.45 -9.61 -0.86
C GLU A 85 -18.50 -8.25 -0.13
N TYR A 86 -18.02 -8.22 1.13
CA TYR A 86 -17.91 -7.01 1.94
C TYR A 86 -16.61 -6.25 1.62
N GLU A 87 -16.71 -5.29 0.73
CA GLU A 87 -15.67 -4.28 0.49
C GLU A 87 -16.11 -2.93 1.07
N ILE A 88 -15.14 -2.16 1.58
CA ILE A 88 -15.28 -0.82 2.18
C ILE A 88 -14.45 0.20 1.39
#